data_AF-A0AAW2FML2-F1
#
_entry.id   AF-A0AAW2FML2-F1
#
_cell.length_a   1.000
_cell.length_b   1.000
_cell.length_c   1.000
_cell.angle_alpha   90.00
_cell.angle_beta   90.00
_cell.angle_gamma   90.00
#
_symmetry.space_group_name_H-M   'P 1'
#
loop_
_entity.id
_entity.type
_entity.pdbx_description
1 polymer ?
#
loop_
_entity_poly.entity_id
_entity_poly.type
_entity_poly.pdbx_seq_one_letter_code
_entity_poly.pdbx_strand_id
1 'polypeptide(L)'
;MQVLDFTLKILTIVGCWPPNSWTSMYKRVIYNIYTVFVILLLFTFMLPQLMDVVLNVDNTDDFTDTFYILLAMIISCCKMVGLLINRKNIEILTNILTQKPFIPLEADEIKIRQKFDKTIQINTLRYTVLVEATCACVALTSLFTDFRKGNLTYREWTPYNYTSEAIFCVIYVRQLISTTIGSMVNVACDSLICGLLLHVCCQIEILECRLKKISHGQNSLRDCVRQHDCIFKFAFMINEKFKIIIAIQFVVSTLVVCSNLYQLAKVTLSAQCFPLILYTCSMLTQILIYCWYGNEVKLKLLKTSYSAFNLLQQMRTT
;
A
#
# COMPACT_ATOMS: atom_id res chain seq x y z
N MET A 1 14.55 -7.17 16.12
CA MET A 1 13.22 -6.93 15.54
C MET A 1 13.36 -6.94 14.02
N GLN A 2 12.49 -7.64 13.31
CA GLN A 2 12.49 -7.65 11.85
C GLN A 2 11.98 -6.29 11.35
N VAL A 3 12.66 -5.73 10.36
CA VAL A 3 12.27 -4.45 9.74
C VAL A 3 10.94 -4.64 8.99
N LEU A 4 10.01 -3.70 9.13
CA LEU A 4 8.66 -3.76 8.54
C LEU A 4 7.81 -4.98 8.97
N ASP A 5 8.02 -5.51 10.18
CA ASP A 5 7.31 -6.73 10.66
C ASP A 5 5.78 -6.66 10.52
N PHE A 6 5.16 -5.56 10.94
CA PHE A 6 3.70 -5.40 10.84
C PHE A 6 3.23 -5.40 9.37
N THR A 7 3.94 -4.70 8.49
CA THR A 7 3.62 -4.67 7.07
C THR A 7 3.80 -6.04 6.42
N LEU A 8 4.88 -6.76 6.74
CA LEU A 8 5.12 -8.12 6.25
C LEU A 8 4.07 -9.11 6.73
N LYS A 9 3.50 -8.93 7.93
CA LYS A 9 2.33 -9.70 8.40
C LYS A 9 1.10 -9.44 7.55
N ILE A 10 0.82 -8.19 7.18
CA ILE A 10 -0.30 -7.88 6.24
C ILE A 10 -0.03 -8.53 4.88
N LEU A 11 1.20 -8.43 4.34
CA LEU A 11 1.57 -9.14 3.10
C LEU A 11 1.38 -10.66 3.21
N THR A 12 1.61 -11.22 4.40
CA THR A 12 1.40 -12.63 4.66
C THR A 12 -0.07 -13.01 4.58
N ILE A 13 -0.93 -12.21 5.20
CA ILE A 13 -2.39 -12.38 5.19
C ILE A 13 -2.93 -12.31 3.76
N VAL A 14 -2.44 -11.40 2.90
CA VAL A 14 -2.93 -11.28 1.52
C VAL A 14 -2.31 -12.27 0.53
N GLY A 15 -1.53 -13.24 0.99
CA GLY A 15 -0.93 -14.25 0.11
C GLY A 15 0.30 -13.78 -0.67
N CYS A 16 0.90 -12.64 -0.34
CA CYS A 16 2.08 -12.10 -1.04
C CYS A 16 3.42 -12.52 -0.42
N TRP A 17 3.46 -12.82 0.88
CA TRP A 17 4.71 -13.07 1.60
C TRP A 17 4.59 -14.25 2.57
N PRO A 18 5.28 -15.39 2.35
CA PRO A 18 5.15 -16.54 3.23
C PRO A 18 5.77 -16.23 4.61
N PRO A 19 5.25 -16.82 5.68
CA PRO A 19 5.88 -16.71 6.99
C PRO A 19 7.31 -17.28 6.98
N ASN A 20 8.25 -16.57 7.61
CA ASN A 20 9.64 -17.03 7.73
C ASN A 20 9.76 -18.38 8.49
N SER A 21 8.80 -18.70 9.35
CA SER A 21 8.73 -19.98 10.06
C SER A 21 8.35 -21.17 9.18
N TRP A 22 7.92 -20.93 7.94
CA TRP A 22 7.47 -21.95 6.98
C TRP A 22 8.62 -22.35 6.05
N THR A 23 9.64 -23.00 6.63
CA THR A 23 10.84 -23.45 5.90
C THR A 23 10.63 -24.74 5.12
N SER A 24 9.67 -25.59 5.52
CA SER A 24 9.43 -26.87 4.84
C SER A 24 8.78 -26.69 3.46
N MET A 25 9.15 -27.58 2.53
CA MET A 25 8.65 -27.57 1.15
C MET A 25 7.11 -27.66 1.10
N TYR A 26 6.52 -28.53 1.93
CA TYR A 26 5.06 -28.70 2.03
C TYR A 26 4.33 -27.41 2.42
N LYS A 27 4.82 -26.71 3.44
CA LYS A 27 4.24 -25.43 3.89
C LYS A 27 4.31 -24.36 2.80
N ARG A 28 5.42 -24.30 2.06
CA ARG A 28 5.56 -23.38 0.91
C ARG A 28 4.57 -23.69 -0.21
N VAL A 29 4.35 -24.97 -0.51
CA VAL A 29 3.34 -25.39 -1.52
C VAL A 29 1.95 -24.96 -1.09
N ILE A 30 1.54 -25.21 0.16
CA ILE A 30 0.24 -24.75 0.68
C ILE A 30 0.09 -23.23 0.53
N TYR A 31 1.11 -22.47 0.91
CA TYR A 31 1.06 -21.02 0.80
C TYR A 31 0.92 -20.56 -0.65
N ASN A 32 1.62 -21.20 -1.59
CA ASN A 32 1.49 -20.87 -3.01
C ASN A 32 0.08 -21.20 -3.55
N ILE A 33 -0.53 -22.32 -3.12
CA ILE A 33 -1.94 -22.63 -3.46
C ILE A 33 -2.86 -21.54 -2.93
N TYR A 34 -2.64 -21.10 -1.68
CA TYR A 34 -3.38 -19.98 -1.10
C TYR A 34 -3.19 -18.67 -1.89
N THR A 35 -1.97 -18.34 -2.30
CA THR A 35 -1.70 -17.19 -3.17
C THR A 35 -2.48 -17.27 -4.48
N VAL A 36 -2.50 -18.43 -5.14
CA VAL A 36 -3.25 -18.65 -6.38
C VAL A 36 -4.75 -18.48 -6.14
N PHE A 37 -5.27 -19.02 -5.04
CA PHE A 37 -6.67 -18.84 -4.65
C PHE A 37 -7.03 -17.36 -4.47
N VAL A 38 -6.21 -16.58 -3.76
CA VAL A 38 -6.42 -15.13 -3.59
C VAL A 38 -6.43 -14.40 -4.93
N ILE A 39 -5.49 -14.71 -5.82
CA ILE A 39 -5.44 -14.13 -7.18
C ILE A 39 -6.74 -14.45 -7.93
N LEU A 40 -7.14 -15.72 -7.97
CA LEU A 40 -8.37 -16.14 -8.65
C LEU A 40 -9.60 -15.41 -8.08
N LEU A 41 -9.67 -15.25 -6.77
CA LEU A 41 -10.78 -14.57 -6.10
C LEU A 41 -10.85 -13.07 -6.45
N LEU A 42 -9.71 -12.40 -6.67
CA LEU A 42 -9.69 -11.03 -7.17
C LEU A 42 -10.12 -10.94 -8.64
N PHE A 43 -9.56 -11.79 -9.50
CA PHE A 43 -9.87 -11.78 -10.95
C PHE A 43 -11.31 -12.20 -11.25
N THR A 44 -11.85 -13.18 -10.52
CA THR A 44 -13.25 -13.61 -10.65
C THR A 44 -14.26 -12.56 -10.18
N PHE A 45 -13.82 -11.52 -9.46
CA PHE A 45 -14.66 -10.37 -9.15
C PHE A 45 -14.47 -9.21 -10.13
N MET A 46 -13.22 -8.93 -10.54
CA MET A 46 -12.92 -7.87 -11.51
C MET A 46 -13.51 -8.14 -12.90
N LEU A 47 -13.40 -9.37 -13.43
CA LEU A 47 -13.85 -9.68 -14.80
C LEU A 47 -15.37 -9.53 -14.99
N PRO A 48 -16.24 -10.02 -14.09
CA PRO A 48 -17.68 -9.73 -14.15
C PRO A 48 -18.04 -8.25 -14.13
N GLN A 49 -17.34 -7.43 -13.35
CA GLN A 49 -17.56 -5.98 -13.35
C GLN A 49 -17.14 -5.33 -14.67
N LEU A 50 -16.02 -5.79 -15.25
CA LEU A 50 -15.59 -5.33 -16.57
C LEU A 50 -16.60 -5.69 -17.64
N MET A 51 -17.14 -6.92 -17.61
CA MET A 51 -18.16 -7.36 -18.55
C MET A 51 -19.47 -6.57 -18.39
N ASP A 52 -19.88 -6.23 -17.16
CA ASP A 52 -21.07 -5.41 -16.94
C ASP A 52 -20.92 -4.03 -17.58
N VAL A 53 -19.75 -3.38 -17.40
CA VAL A 53 -19.46 -2.08 -18.03
C VAL A 53 -19.47 -2.15 -19.56
N VAL A 54 -18.99 -3.25 -20.13
CA VAL A 54 -18.90 -3.41 -21.59
C VAL A 54 -20.24 -3.79 -22.22
N LEU A 55 -21.07 -4.58 -21.53
CA LEU A 55 -22.26 -5.21 -22.12
C LEU A 55 -23.59 -4.64 -21.66
N ASN A 56 -23.68 -4.08 -20.45
CA ASN A 56 -24.95 -3.77 -19.78
C ASN A 56 -25.11 -2.30 -19.37
N VAL A 57 -24.08 -1.48 -19.54
CA VAL A 57 -24.15 -0.07 -19.15
C VAL A 57 -24.81 0.75 -20.27
N ASP A 58 -26.06 1.13 -20.02
CA ASP A 58 -26.86 1.92 -20.95
C ASP A 58 -26.97 3.40 -20.55
N ASN A 59 -26.70 3.73 -19.28
CA ASN A 59 -26.84 5.08 -18.75
C ASN A 59 -25.61 5.51 -17.91
N THR A 60 -25.49 6.81 -17.63
CA THR A 60 -24.33 7.38 -16.92
C THR A 60 -24.30 7.05 -15.43
N ASP A 61 -25.45 6.74 -14.82
CA ASP A 61 -25.54 6.35 -13.41
C ASP A 61 -25.01 4.92 -13.21
N ASP A 62 -25.50 3.98 -14.02
CA ASP A 62 -25.05 2.59 -14.11
C ASP A 62 -23.56 2.48 -14.40
N PHE A 63 -23.06 3.33 -15.31
CA PHE A 63 -21.64 3.44 -15.60
C PHE A 63 -20.88 3.80 -14.33
N THR A 64 -21.25 4.91 -13.68
CA THR A 64 -20.49 5.44 -12.57
C THR A 64 -20.49 4.47 -11.38
N ASP A 65 -21.63 3.86 -11.08
CA ASP A 65 -21.83 2.88 -10.00
C ASP A 65 -20.96 1.63 -10.13
N THR A 66 -20.68 1.19 -11.36
CA THR A 66 -19.83 0.03 -11.61
C THR A 66 -18.37 0.43 -11.83
N PHE A 67 -18.13 1.61 -12.40
CA PHE A 67 -16.80 2.05 -12.83
C PHE A 67 -15.85 2.30 -11.66
N TYR A 68 -16.30 2.93 -10.56
CA TYR A 68 -15.39 3.21 -9.44
C TYR A 68 -14.88 1.93 -8.75
N ILE A 69 -15.75 0.93 -8.58
CA ILE A 69 -15.37 -0.35 -7.96
C ILE A 69 -14.50 -1.17 -8.91
N LEU A 70 -14.82 -1.17 -10.21
CA LEU A 70 -13.99 -1.81 -11.24
C LEU A 70 -12.57 -1.25 -11.22
N LEU A 71 -12.42 0.08 -11.20
CA LEU A 71 -11.11 0.74 -11.13
C LEU A 71 -10.36 0.37 -9.83
N ALA A 72 -11.05 0.32 -8.69
CA ALA A 72 -10.45 -0.10 -7.42
C ALA A 72 -9.94 -1.55 -7.51
N MET A 73 -10.71 -2.45 -8.11
CA MET A 73 -10.33 -3.85 -8.30
C MET A 73 -9.19 -4.02 -9.32
N ILE A 74 -9.13 -3.20 -10.36
CA ILE A 74 -7.99 -3.14 -11.28
C ILE A 74 -6.72 -2.76 -10.53
N ILE A 75 -6.74 -1.72 -9.68
CA ILE A 75 -5.59 -1.34 -8.84
C ILE A 75 -5.17 -2.52 -7.96
N SER A 76 -6.12 -3.16 -7.26
CA SER A 76 -5.84 -4.29 -6.38
C SER A 76 -5.17 -5.44 -7.13
N CYS A 77 -5.65 -5.77 -8.33
CA CYS A 77 -5.04 -6.81 -9.19
C CYS A 77 -3.62 -6.40 -9.65
N CYS A 78 -3.45 -5.16 -10.10
CA CYS A 78 -2.14 -4.65 -10.51
C CYS A 78 -1.12 -4.68 -9.36
N LYS A 79 -1.54 -4.29 -8.15
CA LYS A 79 -0.71 -4.35 -6.94
C LYS A 79 -0.40 -5.78 -6.52
N MET A 80 -1.38 -6.68 -6.56
CA MET A 80 -1.17 -8.10 -6.26
C MET A 80 -0.07 -8.68 -7.17
N VAL A 81 -0.21 -8.51 -8.48
CA VAL A 81 0.76 -8.98 -9.47
C VAL A 81 2.12 -8.29 -9.25
N GLY A 82 2.11 -6.97 -9.04
CA GLY A 82 3.31 -6.18 -8.79
C GLY A 82 4.08 -6.61 -7.54
N LEU A 83 3.39 -6.93 -6.44
CA LEU A 83 3.99 -7.44 -5.21
C LEU A 83 4.62 -8.82 -5.41
N LEU A 84 3.93 -9.71 -6.13
CA LEU A 84 4.43 -11.06 -6.42
C LEU A 84 5.68 -11.04 -7.31
N ILE A 85 5.68 -10.23 -8.37
CA ILE A 85 6.84 -10.03 -9.24
C ILE A 85 8.01 -9.46 -8.45
N ASN A 86 7.75 -8.50 -7.55
CA ASN A 86 8.78 -7.84 -6.76
C ASN A 86 9.18 -8.58 -5.48
N ARG A 87 8.64 -9.77 -5.20
CA ARG A 87 8.88 -10.50 -3.94
C ARG A 87 10.37 -10.67 -3.61
N LYS A 88 11.20 -11.08 -4.58
CA LYS A 88 12.67 -11.16 -4.38
C LYS A 88 13.31 -9.80 -4.12
N ASN A 89 12.83 -8.74 -4.77
CA ASN A 89 13.34 -7.39 -4.56
C ASN A 89 12.97 -6.86 -3.17
N ILE A 90 11.77 -7.19 -2.66
CA ILE A 90 11.34 -6.85 -1.30
C ILE A 90 12.26 -7.53 -0.27
N GLU A 91 12.62 -8.80 -0.50
CA GLU A 91 13.61 -9.51 0.32
C GLU A 91 14.96 -8.80 0.34
N ILE A 92 15.47 -8.44 -0.84
CA ILE A 92 16.73 -7.72 -0.97
C ILE A 92 16.67 -6.37 -0.25
N LEU A 93 15.62 -5.58 -0.46
CA LEU A 93 15.46 -4.26 0.16
C LEU A 93 15.38 -4.36 1.70
N THR A 94 14.63 -5.31 2.23
CA THR A 94 14.54 -5.53 3.68
C THR A 94 15.84 -6.04 4.29
N ASN A 95 16.57 -6.90 3.58
CA ASN A 95 17.90 -7.37 4.00
C ASN A 95 18.96 -6.26 3.98
N ILE A 96 18.92 -5.35 3.00
CA ILE A 96 19.84 -4.20 2.97
C ILE A 96 19.67 -3.35 4.24
N LEU A 97 18.45 -3.19 4.75
CA LEU A 97 18.16 -2.43 5.98
C LEU A 97 18.71 -3.08 7.26
N THR A 98 19.09 -4.36 7.23
CA THR A 98 19.66 -5.09 8.37
C THR A 98 21.18 -5.27 8.29
N GLN A 99 21.81 -4.79 7.22
CA GLN A 99 23.25 -4.92 6.97
C GLN A 99 23.97 -3.57 7.13
N LYS A 100 25.30 -3.60 7.23
CA LYS A 100 26.12 -2.37 7.15
C LYS A 100 26.01 -1.77 5.73
N PRO A 101 25.90 -0.43 5.58
CA PRO A 101 26.06 0.60 6.61
C PRO A 101 24.75 1.01 7.34
N PHE A 102 23.61 0.34 7.09
CA PHE A 102 22.28 0.76 7.55
C PHE A 102 21.86 0.26 8.94
N ILE A 103 22.57 -0.75 9.45
CA ILE A 103 22.38 -1.21 10.82
C ILE A 103 22.78 -0.08 11.80
N PRO A 104 21.91 0.25 12.78
CA PRO A 104 22.27 1.19 13.83
C PRO A 104 23.28 0.53 14.79
N LEU A 105 24.35 1.25 15.14
CA LEU A 105 25.43 0.74 16.00
C LEU A 105 25.42 1.40 17.39
N GLU A 106 25.03 2.67 17.45
CA GLU A 106 25.07 3.46 18.68
C GLU A 106 23.67 3.72 19.25
N ALA A 107 23.60 4.08 20.54
CA ALA A 107 22.33 4.23 21.26
C ALA A 107 21.41 5.32 20.67
N ASP A 108 21.98 6.39 20.13
CA ASP A 108 21.23 7.44 19.43
C ASP A 108 20.70 6.97 18.07
N GLU A 109 21.49 6.22 17.30
CA GLU A 109 21.04 5.60 16.04
C GLU A 109 19.90 4.60 16.27
N ILE A 110 19.99 3.81 17.35
CA ILE A 110 18.93 2.87 17.75
C ILE A 110 17.65 3.62 18.10
N LYS A 111 17.74 4.74 18.83
CA LYS A 111 16.59 5.59 19.15
C LYS A 111 15.94 6.17 17.90
N ILE A 112 16.74 6.63 16.93
CA ILE A 112 16.24 7.11 15.63
C ILE A 112 15.49 5.99 14.91
N ARG A 113 16.10 4.80 14.80
CA ARG A 113 15.47 3.64 14.16
C ARG A 113 14.15 3.25 14.80
N GLN A 114 14.10 3.14 16.12
CA GLN A 114 12.89 2.80 16.88
C GLN A 114 11.77 3.84 16.70
N LYS A 115 12.12 5.13 16.65
CA LYS A 115 11.16 6.21 16.38
C LYS A 115 10.48 6.00 15.02
N PHE A 116 11.26 5.79 13.97
CA PHE A 116 10.72 5.54 12.62
C PHE A 116 9.93 4.23 12.54
N ASP A 117 10.43 3.14 13.13
CA ASP A 117 9.72 1.85 13.16
C ASP A 117 8.34 1.99 13.82
N LYS A 118 8.27 2.71 14.94
CA LYS A 118 7.00 3.01 15.64
C LYS A 118 6.08 3.87 14.79
N THR A 119 6.60 4.91 14.12
CA THR A 119 5.82 5.74 13.20
C THR A 119 5.26 4.92 12.03
N ILE A 120 6.07 4.06 11.40
CA ILE A 120 5.64 3.18 10.32
C ILE A 120 4.52 2.26 10.80
N GLN A 121 4.69 1.63 11.96
CA GLN A 121 3.70 0.71 12.52
C GLN A 121 2.37 1.43 12.83
N ILE A 122 2.41 2.59 13.49
CA ILE A 122 1.21 3.36 13.83
C ILE A 122 0.51 3.86 12.56
N ASN A 123 1.25 4.36 11.58
CA ASN A 123 0.66 4.88 10.34
C ASN A 123 0.05 3.75 9.50
N THR A 124 0.72 2.59 9.41
CA THR A 124 0.17 1.40 8.76
C THR A 124 -1.10 0.92 9.46
N LEU A 125 -1.11 0.89 10.79
CA LEU A 125 -2.29 0.49 11.57
C LEU A 125 -3.46 1.45 11.35
N ARG A 126 -3.24 2.76 11.46
CA ARG A 126 -4.28 3.77 11.23
C ARG A 126 -4.85 3.69 9.82
N TYR A 127 -3.99 3.53 8.82
CA TYR A 127 -4.41 3.40 7.43
C TYR A 127 -5.21 2.11 7.21
N THR A 128 -4.77 0.99 7.77
CA THR A 128 -5.51 -0.29 7.73
C THR A 128 -6.89 -0.15 8.37
N VAL A 129 -6.97 0.46 9.56
CA VAL A 129 -8.24 0.68 10.27
C VAL A 129 -9.19 1.55 9.45
N LEU A 130 -8.69 2.64 8.84
CA LEU A 130 -9.52 3.51 8.01
C LEU A 130 -10.12 2.76 6.81
N VAL A 131 -9.29 2.03 6.07
CA VAL A 131 -9.72 1.30 4.86
C VAL A 131 -10.69 0.18 5.23
N GLU A 132 -10.39 -0.62 6.26
CA GLU A 132 -11.26 -1.73 6.65
C GLU A 132 -12.54 -1.30 7.35
N ALA A 133 -12.51 -0.21 8.13
CA ALA A 133 -13.73 0.38 8.64
C ALA A 133 -14.65 0.85 7.50
N THR A 134 -14.07 1.35 6.40
CA THR A 134 -14.81 1.70 5.19
C THR A 134 -15.43 0.46 4.55
N CYS A 135 -14.66 -0.61 4.33
CA CYS A 135 -15.16 -1.86 3.78
C CYS A 135 -16.25 -2.49 4.66
N ALA A 136 -16.06 -2.51 5.98
CA ALA A 136 -17.05 -2.98 6.93
C ALA A 136 -18.32 -2.13 6.90
N CYS A 137 -18.19 -0.81 6.79
CA CYS A 137 -19.33 0.09 6.68
C CYS A 137 -20.12 -0.15 5.38
N VAL A 138 -19.44 -0.32 4.24
CA VAL A 138 -20.09 -0.66 2.96
C VAL A 138 -20.81 -2.00 3.05
N ALA A 139 -20.16 -3.04 3.59
CA ALA A 139 -20.75 -4.36 3.78
C ALA A 139 -21.98 -4.31 4.70
N LEU A 140 -21.89 -3.61 5.83
CA LEU A 140 -23.02 -3.44 6.75
C LEU A 140 -24.18 -2.71 6.09
N THR A 141 -23.93 -1.57 5.43
CA THR A 141 -24.98 -0.84 4.70
C THR A 141 -25.64 -1.75 3.67
N SER A 142 -24.85 -2.47 2.87
CA SER A 142 -25.39 -3.36 1.84
C SER A 142 -26.20 -4.53 2.41
N LEU A 143 -25.81 -5.09 3.55
CA LEU A 143 -26.57 -6.14 4.23
C LEU A 143 -27.95 -5.65 4.68
N PHE A 144 -28.05 -4.38 5.10
CA PHE A 144 -29.32 -3.79 5.53
C PHE A 144 -30.15 -3.21 4.38
N THR A 145 -29.54 -2.90 3.23
CA THR A 145 -30.24 -2.31 2.07
C THR A 145 -30.38 -3.29 0.91
N ASP A 146 -29.29 -3.68 0.28
CA ASP A 146 -29.30 -4.38 -1.03
C ASP A 146 -29.66 -5.85 -0.84
N PHE A 147 -29.02 -6.50 0.15
CA PHE A 147 -29.26 -7.91 0.45
C PHE A 147 -30.75 -8.17 0.78
N ARG A 148 -31.36 -7.29 1.59
CA ARG A 148 -32.80 -7.40 1.95
C ARG A 148 -33.72 -7.19 0.75
N LYS A 149 -33.27 -6.49 -0.29
CA LYS A 149 -34.02 -6.26 -1.54
C LYS A 149 -33.73 -7.32 -2.60
N GLY A 150 -32.83 -8.28 -2.33
CA GLY A 150 -32.39 -9.28 -3.31
C GLY A 150 -31.38 -8.74 -4.34
N ASN A 151 -30.74 -7.61 -4.04
CA ASN A 151 -29.74 -6.98 -4.91
C ASN A 151 -28.32 -7.28 -4.42
N LEU A 152 -27.38 -7.40 -5.36
CA LEU A 152 -25.95 -7.50 -5.06
C LEU A 152 -25.41 -6.17 -4.54
N THR A 153 -24.37 -6.21 -3.70
CA THR A 153 -23.68 -4.99 -3.23
C THR A 153 -23.07 -4.21 -4.39
N TYR A 154 -22.44 -4.95 -5.30
CA TYR A 154 -21.84 -4.39 -6.49
C TYR A 154 -22.49 -5.05 -7.70
N ARG A 155 -22.94 -4.22 -8.63
CA ARG A 155 -23.44 -4.70 -9.91
C ARG A 155 -22.32 -5.45 -10.62
N GLU A 156 -22.64 -6.63 -11.14
CA GLU A 156 -21.73 -7.44 -11.94
C GLU A 156 -22.49 -8.24 -12.98
N TRP A 157 -21.83 -8.56 -14.08
CA TRP A 157 -22.40 -9.41 -15.11
C TRP A 157 -22.31 -10.87 -14.69
N THR A 158 -23.41 -11.61 -14.86
CA THR A 158 -23.45 -13.05 -14.60
C THR A 158 -23.94 -13.79 -15.86
N PRO A 159 -23.30 -14.91 -16.23
CA PRO A 159 -23.72 -15.70 -17.40
C PRO A 159 -25.01 -16.49 -17.16
N TYR A 160 -25.54 -16.49 -15.94
CA TYR A 160 -26.72 -17.23 -15.51
C TYR A 160 -27.57 -16.38 -14.58
N ASN A 161 -28.88 -16.62 -14.58
CA ASN A 161 -29.78 -15.97 -13.64
C ASN A 161 -29.50 -16.47 -12.21
N TYR A 162 -29.15 -15.56 -11.30
CA TYR A 162 -28.93 -15.86 -9.89
C TYR A 162 -30.23 -15.85 -9.06
N THR A 163 -31.37 -16.16 -9.69
CA THR A 163 -32.70 -16.19 -9.05
C THR A 163 -32.81 -17.21 -7.91
N SER A 164 -31.92 -18.21 -7.88
CA SER A 164 -31.82 -19.14 -6.74
C SER A 164 -31.15 -18.46 -5.55
N GLU A 165 -31.79 -18.51 -4.38
CA GLU A 165 -31.27 -17.93 -3.13
C GLU A 165 -29.85 -18.42 -2.78
N ALA A 166 -29.56 -19.70 -3.05
CA ALA A 166 -28.23 -20.26 -2.79
C ALA A 166 -27.15 -19.64 -3.68
N ILE A 167 -27.44 -19.47 -4.97
CA ILE A 167 -26.51 -18.88 -5.95
C ILE A 167 -26.30 -17.39 -5.62
N PHE A 168 -27.39 -16.67 -5.33
CA PHE A 168 -27.33 -15.28 -4.89
C PHE A 168 -26.43 -15.11 -3.66
N CYS A 169 -26.63 -15.91 -2.61
CA CYS A 169 -25.80 -15.85 -1.40
C CYS A 169 -24.32 -16.13 -1.68
N VAL A 170 -24.02 -17.13 -2.51
CA VAL A 170 -22.63 -17.45 -2.88
C VAL A 170 -21.97 -16.28 -3.60
N ILE A 171 -22.65 -15.66 -4.55
CA ILE A 171 -22.13 -14.49 -5.27
C ILE A 171 -21.94 -13.31 -4.31
N TYR A 172 -22.94 -13.00 -3.51
CA TYR A 172 -22.92 -11.90 -2.56
C TYR A 172 -21.74 -12.01 -1.58
N VAL A 173 -21.58 -13.18 -0.95
CA VAL A 173 -20.47 -13.44 -0.02
C VAL A 173 -19.12 -13.38 -0.75
N ARG A 174 -19.03 -13.93 -1.97
CA ARG A 174 -17.81 -13.86 -2.78
C ARG A 174 -17.41 -12.42 -3.05
N GLN A 175 -18.34 -11.54 -3.45
CA GLN A 175 -18.05 -10.14 -3.71
C GLN A 175 -17.49 -9.43 -2.46
N LEU A 176 -18.12 -9.63 -1.30
CA LEU A 176 -17.65 -9.02 -0.05
C LEU A 176 -16.25 -9.50 0.34
N ILE A 177 -15.99 -10.81 0.24
CA ILE A 177 -14.66 -11.37 0.50
C ILE A 177 -13.63 -10.81 -0.49
N SER A 178 -13.97 -10.73 -1.79
CA SER A 178 -13.10 -10.17 -2.82
C SER A 178 -12.78 -8.71 -2.59
N THR A 179 -13.76 -7.90 -2.20
CA THR A 179 -13.55 -6.48 -1.86
C THR A 179 -12.63 -6.32 -0.64
N THR A 180 -12.85 -7.07 0.43
CA THR A 180 -12.01 -7.03 1.64
C THR A 180 -10.59 -7.50 1.38
N ILE A 181 -10.41 -8.55 0.59
CA ILE A 181 -9.06 -9.01 0.21
C ILE A 181 -8.40 -7.98 -0.72
N GLY A 182 -9.16 -7.38 -1.64
CA GLY A 182 -8.68 -6.32 -2.54
C GLY A 182 -8.23 -5.06 -1.80
N SER A 183 -8.98 -4.62 -0.78
CA SER A 183 -8.62 -3.50 0.09
C SER A 183 -7.37 -3.80 0.91
N MET A 184 -7.27 -5.01 1.47
CA MET A 184 -6.08 -5.49 2.17
C MET A 184 -4.83 -5.51 1.29
N VAL A 185 -4.94 -5.94 0.03
CA VAL A 185 -3.83 -5.92 -0.94
C VAL A 185 -3.37 -4.48 -1.18
N ASN A 186 -4.31 -3.55 -1.32
CA ASN A 186 -4.00 -2.12 -1.48
C ASN A 186 -3.22 -1.61 -0.26
N VAL A 187 -3.73 -1.87 0.94
CA VAL A 187 -3.09 -1.48 2.21
C VAL A 187 -1.69 -2.08 2.32
N ALA A 188 -1.53 -3.37 2.00
CA ALA A 188 -0.25 -4.08 2.07
C ALA A 188 0.81 -3.43 1.16
N CYS A 189 0.44 -3.16 -0.10
CA CYS A 189 1.35 -2.57 -1.07
C CYS A 189 1.74 -1.13 -0.69
N ASP A 190 0.76 -0.30 -0.34
CA ASP A 190 0.99 1.10 -0.04
C ASP A 190 1.83 1.26 1.23
N SER A 191 1.52 0.47 2.26
CA SER A 191 2.26 0.48 3.52
C SER A 191 3.69 -0.02 3.36
N LEU A 192 3.92 -0.98 2.45
CA LEU A 192 5.27 -1.46 2.13
C LEU A 192 6.09 -0.35 1.48
N ILE A 193 5.58 0.27 0.42
CA ILE A 193 6.30 1.32 -0.31
C ILE A 193 6.57 2.50 0.63
N CYS A 194 5.57 2.94 1.39
CA CYS A 194 5.70 4.05 2.32
C CYS A 194 6.64 3.74 3.49
N GLY A 195 6.61 2.49 4.00
CA GLY A 195 7.55 2.02 5.01
C GLY A 195 9.00 2.04 4.51
N LEU A 196 9.24 1.59 3.27
CA LEU A 196 10.56 1.65 2.65
C LEU A 196 11.05 3.10 2.47
N LEU A 197 10.18 4.03 2.03
CA LEU A 197 10.51 5.45 1.93
C LEU A 197 10.81 6.07 3.29
N LEU A 198 10.04 5.74 4.32
CA LEU A 198 10.33 6.18 5.69
C LEU A 198 11.65 5.62 6.22
N HIS A 199 12.05 4.42 5.80
CA HIS A 199 13.39 3.92 6.10
C HIS A 199 14.50 4.68 5.40
N VAL A 200 14.28 5.22 4.20
CA VAL A 200 15.22 6.17 3.57
C VAL A 200 15.38 7.40 4.47
N CYS A 201 14.27 7.99 4.93
CA CYS A 201 14.29 9.14 5.85
C CYS A 201 15.01 8.83 7.17
N CYS A 202 14.82 7.62 7.71
CA CYS A 202 15.50 7.12 8.90
C CYS A 202 17.02 7.05 8.68
N GLN A 203 17.45 6.47 7.56
CA GLN A 203 18.87 6.36 7.24
C GLN A 203 19.55 7.72 7.02
N ILE A 204 18.82 8.69 6.46
CA ILE A 204 19.31 10.06 6.34
C ILE A 204 19.51 10.70 7.73
N GLU A 205 18.58 10.51 8.66
CA GLU A 205 18.70 11.05 10.02
C GLU A 205 19.85 10.38 10.82
N ILE A 206 20.08 9.08 10.59
CA ILE A 206 21.26 8.37 11.11
C ILE A 206 22.56 8.94 10.50
N LEU A 207 22.58 9.20 9.20
CA LEU A 207 23.74 9.80 8.54
C LEU A 207 24.05 11.21 9.10
N GLU A 208 23.03 12.05 9.31
CA GLU A 208 23.20 13.37 9.93
C GLU A 208 23.76 13.27 11.35
N CYS A 209 23.30 12.28 12.12
CA CYS A 209 23.83 11.98 13.45
C CYS A 209 25.33 11.60 13.39
N ARG A 210 25.71 10.71 12.47
CA ARG A 210 27.10 10.29 12.27
C ARG A 210 28.00 11.44 11.80
N LEU A 211 27.52 12.29 10.89
CA LEU A 211 28.23 13.47 10.40
C LEU A 211 28.53 14.47 11.53
N LYS A 212 27.57 14.72 12.44
CA LYS A 212 27.79 15.58 13.62
C LYS A 212 28.86 15.06 14.57
N LYS A 213 29.09 13.75 14.62
CA LYS A 213 30.16 13.16 15.44
C LYS A 213 31.54 13.28 14.79
N ILE A 214 31.62 13.53 13.48
CA ILE A 214 32.90 13.79 12.80
C ILE A 214 33.52 15.09 13.33
N SER A 215 32.73 16.14 13.58
CA SER A 215 33.26 17.39 14.16
C SER A 215 33.82 17.20 15.58
N HIS A 216 33.50 16.09 16.24
CA HIS A 216 34.06 15.70 17.53
C HIS A 216 35.17 14.65 17.42
N GLY A 217 35.64 14.31 16.21
CA GLY A 217 36.72 13.36 15.97
C GLY A 217 36.34 11.88 16.12
N GLN A 218 35.04 11.56 16.23
CA GLN A 218 34.58 10.21 16.60
C GLN A 218 34.18 9.32 15.42
N ASN A 219 34.12 9.85 14.19
CA ASN A 219 33.67 9.11 12.99
C ASN A 219 34.50 9.42 11.74
N SER A 220 34.53 8.48 10.80
CA SER A 220 35.20 8.65 9.50
C SER A 220 34.27 9.29 8.46
N LEU A 221 34.74 10.38 7.83
CA LEU A 221 34.05 10.99 6.68
C LEU A 221 33.86 10.00 5.54
N ARG A 222 34.84 9.10 5.32
CA ARG A 222 34.78 8.06 4.29
C ARG A 222 33.57 7.14 4.48
N ASP A 223 33.27 6.75 5.72
CA ASP A 223 32.15 5.87 6.03
C ASP A 223 30.80 6.59 5.85
N CYS A 224 30.73 7.88 6.19
CA CYS A 224 29.54 8.69 5.97
C CYS A 224 29.25 8.90 4.47
N VAL A 225 30.27 9.17 3.66
CA VAL A 225 30.13 9.27 2.19
C VAL A 225 29.66 7.93 1.61
N ARG A 226 30.22 6.81 2.08
CA ARG A 226 29.77 5.47 1.66
C ARG A 226 28.33 5.21 2.05
N GLN A 227 27.91 5.57 3.27
CA GLN A 227 26.52 5.41 3.70
C GLN A 227 25.58 6.26 2.84
N HIS A 228 25.93 7.51 2.54
CA HIS A 228 25.15 8.38 1.66
C HIS A 228 24.93 7.75 0.26
N ASP A 229 26.00 7.24 -0.36
CA ASP A 229 25.90 6.52 -1.65
C ASP A 229 25.00 5.28 -1.54
N CYS A 230 25.09 4.51 -0.45
CA CYS A 230 24.18 3.39 -0.20
C CYS A 230 22.72 3.85 -0.05
N ILE A 231 22.44 4.96 0.65
CA ILE A 231 21.09 5.52 0.80
C ILE A 231 20.52 5.91 -0.57
N PHE A 232 21.32 6.59 -1.39
CA PHE A 232 20.91 6.99 -2.73
C PHE A 232 20.59 5.78 -3.61
N LYS A 233 21.45 4.76 -3.63
CA LYS A 233 21.22 3.50 -4.34
C LYS A 233 19.97 2.77 -3.85
N PHE A 234 19.74 2.77 -2.54
CA PHE A 234 18.56 2.16 -1.94
C PHE A 234 17.26 2.88 -2.37
N ALA A 235 17.23 4.21 -2.29
CA ALA A 235 16.09 5.02 -2.75
C ALA A 235 15.84 4.84 -4.26
N PHE A 236 16.90 4.81 -5.07
CA PHE A 236 16.81 4.54 -6.50
C PHE A 236 16.22 3.14 -6.78
N MET A 237 16.66 2.12 -6.04
CA MET A 237 16.13 0.76 -6.17
C MET A 237 14.62 0.70 -5.84
N ILE A 238 14.18 1.37 -4.77
CA ILE A 238 12.75 1.48 -4.44
C ILE A 238 11.99 2.10 -5.63
N ASN A 239 12.47 3.25 -6.13
CA ASN A 239 11.83 3.93 -7.25
C ASN A 239 11.76 3.02 -8.50
N GLU A 240 12.85 2.40 -8.90
CA GLU A 240 12.87 1.53 -10.09
C GLU A 240 11.90 0.34 -9.98
N LYS A 241 11.74 -0.25 -8.80
CA LYS A 241 10.88 -1.41 -8.60
C LYS A 241 9.40 -1.07 -8.47
N PHE A 242 9.08 0.11 -7.93
CA PHE A 242 7.70 0.49 -7.60
C PHE A 242 7.15 1.65 -8.44
N LYS A 243 7.93 2.34 -9.29
CA LYS A 243 7.47 3.50 -10.08
C LYS A 243 6.23 3.24 -10.92
N ILE A 244 6.11 2.06 -11.54
CA ILE A 244 4.95 1.70 -12.38
C ILE A 244 3.70 1.53 -11.49
N ILE A 245 3.84 0.85 -10.35
CA ILE A 245 2.74 0.66 -9.40
C ILE A 245 2.29 2.02 -8.86
N ILE A 246 3.23 2.90 -8.51
CA ILE A 246 2.94 4.27 -8.07
C ILE A 246 2.23 5.06 -9.17
N ALA A 247 2.68 4.98 -10.43
CA ALA A 247 2.05 5.68 -11.55
C ALA A 247 0.60 5.22 -11.77
N ILE A 248 0.36 3.90 -11.80
CA ILE A 248 -0.99 3.32 -11.91
C ILE A 248 -1.86 3.79 -10.73
N GLN A 249 -1.30 3.78 -9.53
CA GLN A 249 -1.98 4.22 -8.32
C GLN A 249 -2.49 5.67 -8.43
N PHE A 250 -1.66 6.60 -8.89
CA PHE A 250 -2.08 8.00 -9.05
C PHE A 250 -3.16 8.15 -10.13
N VAL A 251 -2.95 7.57 -11.31
CA VAL A 251 -3.91 7.67 -12.43
C VAL A 251 -5.28 7.12 -12.01
N VAL A 252 -5.30 5.91 -11.46
CA VAL A 252 -6.57 5.25 -11.17
C VAL A 252 -7.24 5.86 -9.93
N SER A 253 -6.50 6.24 -8.88
CA SER A 253 -7.13 6.93 -7.74
C SER A 253 -7.72 8.29 -8.12
N THR A 254 -7.11 9.04 -9.05
CA THR A 254 -7.74 10.27 -9.55
C THR A 254 -9.07 9.97 -10.23
N LEU A 255 -9.13 8.96 -11.11
CA LEU A 255 -10.38 8.55 -11.77
C LEU A 255 -11.44 8.08 -10.77
N VAL A 256 -11.04 7.30 -9.76
CA VAL A 256 -11.92 6.86 -8.69
C VAL A 256 -12.47 8.05 -7.90
N VAL A 257 -11.62 8.98 -7.48
CA VAL A 257 -12.05 10.18 -6.73
C VAL A 257 -13.01 11.02 -7.57
N CYS A 258 -12.71 11.25 -8.84
CA CYS A 258 -13.62 11.98 -9.74
C CYS A 258 -14.99 11.30 -9.84
N SER A 259 -15.03 9.97 -10.01
CA SER A 259 -16.28 9.21 -10.11
C SER A 259 -17.07 9.22 -8.81
N ASN A 260 -16.39 9.09 -7.66
CA ASN A 260 -17.05 9.11 -6.33
C ASN A 260 -17.59 10.48 -5.96
N LEU A 261 -16.87 11.56 -6.29
CA LEU A 261 -17.36 12.92 -6.05
C LEU A 261 -18.59 13.23 -6.90
N TYR A 262 -18.66 12.70 -8.13
CA TYR A 262 -19.85 12.80 -8.97
C TYR A 262 -21.06 12.10 -8.33
N GLN A 263 -20.89 10.86 -7.84
CA GLN A 263 -21.94 10.15 -7.11
C GLN A 263 -22.35 10.88 -5.84
N LEU A 264 -21.39 11.41 -5.09
CA LEU A 264 -21.64 12.13 -3.85
C LEU A 264 -22.43 13.43 -4.09
N ALA A 265 -22.21 14.09 -5.23
CA ALA A 265 -22.99 15.26 -5.64
C ALA A 265 -24.44 14.91 -6.03
N LYS A 266 -24.70 13.67 -6.45
CA LYS A 266 -26.04 13.19 -6.82
C LYS A 266 -26.82 12.59 -5.66
N VAL A 267 -26.15 12.00 -4.68
CA VAL A 267 -26.82 11.26 -3.61
C VAL A 267 -27.62 12.21 -2.70
N THR A 268 -28.88 11.88 -2.46
CA THR A 268 -29.67 12.54 -1.41
C THR A 268 -29.18 12.07 -0.03
N LEU A 269 -29.38 12.88 1.01
CA LEU A 269 -28.99 12.54 2.39
C LEU A 269 -29.67 11.22 2.82
N SER A 270 -28.96 10.11 2.67
CA SER A 270 -29.42 8.75 2.88
C SER A 270 -28.30 7.91 3.50
N ALA A 271 -28.62 6.70 3.96
CA ALA A 271 -27.65 5.77 4.55
C ALA A 271 -26.46 5.41 3.62
N GLN A 272 -26.61 5.60 2.31
CA GLN A 272 -25.58 5.36 1.30
C GLN A 272 -24.53 6.48 1.21
N CYS A 273 -24.83 7.67 1.74
CA CYS A 273 -23.91 8.81 1.72
C CYS A 273 -22.69 8.59 2.62
N PHE A 274 -22.88 7.99 3.80
CA PHE A 274 -21.80 7.81 4.77
C PHE A 274 -20.67 6.87 4.30
N PRO A 275 -20.95 5.68 3.74
CA PRO A 275 -19.91 4.83 3.13
C PRO A 275 -19.16 5.51 1.99
N LEU A 276 -19.85 6.32 1.17
CA LEU A 276 -19.26 7.04 0.04
C LEU A 276 -18.28 8.15 0.49
N ILE A 277 -18.61 8.86 1.57
CA ILE A 277 -17.71 9.82 2.21
C ILE A 277 -16.47 9.12 2.76
N LEU A 278 -16.64 8.02 3.51
CA LEU A 278 -15.53 7.25 4.06
C LEU A 278 -14.60 6.70 2.97
N TYR A 279 -15.18 6.23 1.86
CA TYR A 279 -14.43 5.76 0.70
C TYR A 279 -13.64 6.89 0.04
N THR A 280 -14.25 8.07 -0.12
CA THR A 280 -13.56 9.28 -0.62
C THR A 280 -12.39 9.66 0.29
N CYS A 281 -12.60 9.68 1.62
CA CYS A 281 -11.54 9.95 2.59
C CYS A 281 -10.40 8.92 2.51
N SER A 282 -10.73 7.64 2.32
CA SER A 282 -9.75 6.55 2.17
C SER A 282 -8.90 6.73 0.91
N MET A 283 -9.52 7.04 -0.22
CA MET A 283 -8.82 7.29 -1.49
C MET A 283 -7.94 8.54 -1.44
N LEU A 284 -8.42 9.64 -0.85
CA LEU A 284 -7.62 10.84 -0.65
C LEU A 284 -6.42 10.56 0.28
N THR A 285 -6.63 9.82 1.37
CA THR A 285 -5.56 9.42 2.28
C THR A 285 -4.50 8.59 1.55
N GLN A 286 -4.91 7.67 0.68
CA GLN A 286 -4.01 6.86 -0.12
C GLN A 286 -3.09 7.73 -1.00
N ILE A 287 -3.65 8.71 -1.72
CA ILE A 287 -2.88 9.66 -2.55
C ILE A 287 -1.94 10.50 -1.67
N LEU A 288 -2.45 11.05 -0.56
CA LEU A 288 -1.70 11.93 0.34
C LEU A 288 -0.50 11.22 0.96
N ILE A 289 -0.64 9.95 1.34
CA ILE A 289 0.45 9.17 1.94
C ILE A 289 1.63 9.06 0.95
N TYR A 290 1.40 8.75 -0.33
CA TYR A 290 2.47 8.71 -1.33
C TYR A 290 3.14 10.07 -1.52
N CYS A 291 2.35 11.13 -1.68
CA CYS A 291 2.86 12.49 -1.84
C CYS A 291 3.68 12.94 -0.62
N TRP A 292 3.19 12.69 0.59
CA TRP A 292 3.81 13.09 1.83
C TRP A 292 5.18 12.45 2.00
N TYR A 293 5.28 11.13 1.89
CA TYR A 293 6.57 10.45 2.09
C TYR A 293 7.53 10.68 0.94
N GLY A 294 7.05 10.82 -0.30
CA GLY A 294 7.88 11.26 -1.42
C GLY A 294 8.50 12.64 -1.18
N ASN A 295 7.70 13.59 -0.67
CA ASN A 295 8.18 14.92 -0.31
C ASN A 295 9.16 14.90 0.87
N GLU A 296 8.88 14.13 1.93
CA GLU A 296 9.79 13.98 3.07
C GLU A 296 11.18 13.45 2.66
N VAL A 297 11.22 12.43 1.80
CA VAL A 297 12.48 11.91 1.26
C VAL A 297 13.23 13.00 0.49
N LYS A 298 12.53 13.74 -0.39
CA LYS A 298 13.12 14.84 -1.16
C LYS A 298 13.69 15.93 -0.25
N LEU A 299 12.93 16.38 0.75
CA LEU A 299 13.36 17.44 1.67
C LEU A 299 14.56 17.02 2.50
N LYS A 300 14.58 15.78 3.02
CA LYS A 300 15.70 15.26 3.79
C LYS A 300 16.97 15.14 2.93
N LEU A 301 16.87 14.60 1.71
CA LEU A 301 18.02 14.51 0.80
C LEU A 301 18.63 15.88 0.47
N LEU A 302 17.78 16.90 0.23
CA LEU A 302 18.24 18.27 -0.03
C LEU A 302 18.97 18.87 1.18
N LYS A 303 18.41 18.71 2.39
CA LYS A 303 19.03 19.21 3.64
C LYS A 303 20.39 18.56 3.91
N THR A 304 20.51 17.26 3.70
CA THR A 304 21.78 16.56 3.89
C THR A 304 22.82 17.00 2.85
N SER A 305 22.41 17.21 1.60
CA SER A 305 23.30 17.73 0.54
C SER A 305 23.85 19.11 0.90
N TYR A 306 23.00 20.00 1.42
CA TYR A 306 23.40 21.33 1.88
C TYR A 306 24.34 21.28 3.10
N SER A 307 24.04 20.39 4.05
CA SER A 307 24.85 20.21 5.26
C SER A 307 26.24 19.65 4.94
N ALA A 308 26.32 18.69 4.01
CA ALA A 308 27.59 18.16 3.52
C ALA A 308 28.43 19.23 2.80
N PHE A 309 27.79 20.07 1.98
CA PHE A 309 28.44 21.20 1.31
C PHE A 309 29.06 22.18 2.33
N ASN A 310 28.31 22.56 3.36
CA ASN A 310 28.80 23.49 4.40
C ASN A 310 29.96 22.89 5.21
N LEU A 311 29.91 21.60 5.55
CA LEU A 311 31.00 20.90 6.24
C LEU A 311 32.28 20.86 5.40
N LEU A 312 32.17 20.60 4.09
CA LEU A 312 33.31 20.66 3.17
C LEU A 312 33.90 22.06 3.08
N GLN A 313 33.06 23.10 3.12
CA GLN A 313 33.53 24.48 3.10
C GLN A 313 34.25 24.85 4.40
N GLN A 314 33.74 24.44 5.56
CA GLN A 314 34.41 24.64 6.85
C GLN A 314 35.77 23.94 6.92
N MET A 315 35.85 22.68 6.47
CA MET A 315 37.12 21.94 6.43
C MET A 315 38.15 22.51 5.44
N ARG A 316 37.71 23.28 4.43
CA ARG A 316 38.62 23.98 3.51
C ARG A 316 39.14 25.30 4.09
N THR A 317 38.48 25.87 5.09
CA THR A 317 38.85 27.14 5.75
C THR A 317 39.68 26.97 7.02
N THR A 318 39.85 25.74 7.51
CA THR A 318 40.73 25.33 8.62
C THR A 318 41.94 24.60 8.10
#